data_AF-A0A7X0PLL3-F1
#
_entry.id   AF-A0A7X0PLL3-F1
#
_cell.length_a   1.000
_cell.length_b   1.000
_cell.length_c   1.000
_cell.angle_alpha   90.00
_cell.angle_beta   90.00
_cell.angle_gamma   90.00
#
_symmetry.space_group_name_H-M   'P 1'
#
loop_
_entity.id
_entity.type
_entity.pdbx_description
1 polymer ?
#
loop_
_entity_poly.entity_id
_entity_poly.type
_entity_poly.pdbx_seq_one_letter_code
_entity_poly.pdbx_strand_id
1 'polypeptide(L)'
;MQASERAPFAQLITDVLAYYRQDASRFVLDLWWNACQPFELSQIRQAMQRHATDAEHGRFAPRVADVVRILAGTAAERAALAWGKTLEAMGSVGAYTDVVFDDPAIHAAVQDLGGWPKVCRTDLSELGYLQHRFCESHRAYTGRGSFDYPRCLGGDRSPDSEYAKVGLPPPRIAFIGNAQRARLVYDGGNAAGKAAVRFHALQALAAAGSMPPAAPRSEVEPGNEAARVPLDAPRAAAQPPLPRPRSTQAITVRPPHATTPAMDRAALRALASAGPLAAAAATPPRPGALRAATGVRQPTAQAPQTPMH
;
A
#
# COMPACT_ATOMS: atom_id res chain seq x y z
N MET A 1 15.59 -15.66 -5.25
CA MET A 1 16.39 -16.89 -5.01
C MET A 1 16.55 -17.78 -6.25
N GLN A 2 17.76 -18.33 -6.42
CA GLN A 2 18.13 -19.26 -7.50
C GLN A 2 17.94 -20.73 -7.09
N ALA A 3 17.75 -21.64 -8.04
CA ALA A 3 17.54 -23.07 -7.76
C ALA A 3 18.71 -23.74 -7.01
N SER A 4 19.94 -23.24 -7.19
CA SER A 4 21.15 -23.67 -6.46
C SER A 4 21.07 -23.40 -4.95
N GLU A 5 20.26 -22.44 -4.53
CA GLU A 5 20.11 -22.04 -3.13
C GLU A 5 19.10 -22.90 -2.35
N ARG A 6 18.51 -23.92 -2.99
CA ARG A 6 17.49 -24.79 -2.37
C ARG A 6 18.02 -25.64 -1.23
N ALA A 7 19.21 -26.23 -1.39
CA ALA A 7 19.85 -26.99 -0.33
C ALA A 7 20.20 -26.12 0.90
N PRO A 8 20.91 -24.97 0.76
CA PRO A 8 21.23 -24.13 1.91
C PRO A 8 19.97 -23.48 2.54
N PHE A 9 18.93 -23.21 1.76
CA PHE A 9 17.64 -22.78 2.29
C PHE A 9 16.97 -23.87 3.15
N ALA A 10 16.89 -25.10 2.64
CA ALA A 10 16.27 -26.21 3.35
C ALA A 10 16.99 -26.49 4.68
N GLN A 11 18.33 -26.40 4.69
CA GLN A 11 19.11 -26.52 5.92
C GLN A 11 18.75 -25.41 6.92
N LEU A 12 18.72 -24.14 6.48
CA LEU A 12 18.36 -23.02 7.33
C LEU A 12 16.97 -23.19 7.98
N ILE A 13 15.95 -23.57 7.20
CA ILE A 13 14.60 -23.79 7.73
C ILE A 13 14.59 -24.95 8.72
N THR A 14 15.31 -26.03 8.43
CA THR A 14 15.42 -27.19 9.32
C THR A 14 16.07 -26.80 10.65
N ASP A 15 17.16 -26.04 10.62
CA ASP A 15 17.87 -25.58 11.82
C ASP A 15 16.98 -24.68 12.69
N VAL A 16 16.25 -23.76 12.06
CA VAL A 16 15.32 -22.85 12.77
C VAL A 16 14.15 -23.63 13.37
N LEU A 17 13.53 -24.55 12.64
CA LEU A 17 12.42 -25.35 13.18
C LEU A 17 12.90 -26.32 14.27
N ALA A 18 14.11 -26.86 14.17
CA ALA A 18 14.72 -27.68 15.21
C ALA A 18 14.92 -26.92 16.52
N TYR A 19 15.27 -25.63 16.47
CA TYR A 19 15.32 -24.77 17.67
C TYR A 19 13.97 -24.72 18.41
N TYR A 20 12.86 -24.70 17.66
CA TYR A 20 11.50 -24.76 18.20
C TYR A 20 10.97 -26.18 18.43
N ARG A 21 11.81 -27.20 18.30
CA ARG A 21 11.45 -28.63 18.40
C ARG A 21 10.32 -29.05 17.44
N GLN A 22 10.32 -28.50 16.23
CA GLN A 22 9.40 -28.87 15.16
C GLN A 22 10.14 -29.60 14.04
N ASP A 23 9.52 -30.65 13.51
CA ASP A 23 10.05 -31.38 12.39
C ASP A 23 9.74 -30.69 11.05
N ALA A 24 10.78 -30.49 10.24
CA ALA A 24 10.65 -29.97 8.89
C ALA A 24 10.31 -31.12 7.93
N SER A 25 9.01 -31.37 7.70
CA SER A 25 8.61 -32.31 6.65
C SER A 25 8.98 -31.76 5.26
N ARG A 26 9.16 -32.65 4.28
CA ARG A 26 9.42 -32.25 2.88
C ARG A 26 8.35 -31.29 2.33
N PHE A 27 7.09 -31.51 2.71
CA PHE A 27 5.98 -30.63 2.35
C PHE A 27 6.16 -29.21 2.91
N VAL A 28 6.59 -29.09 4.18
CA VAL A 28 6.84 -27.80 4.82
C VAL A 28 7.97 -27.07 4.09
N LEU A 29 9.09 -27.76 3.80
CA LEU A 29 10.21 -27.17 3.06
C LEU A 29 9.81 -26.68 1.66
N ASP A 30 8.97 -27.43 0.95
CA ASP A 30 8.46 -27.04 -0.37
C ASP A 30 7.51 -25.83 -0.27
N LEU A 31 6.65 -25.77 0.76
CA LEU A 31 5.78 -24.62 1.02
C LEU A 31 6.61 -23.34 1.30
N TRP A 32 7.62 -23.45 2.16
CA TRP A 32 8.56 -22.37 2.48
C TRP A 32 9.31 -21.90 1.24
N TRP A 33 9.80 -22.84 0.41
CA TRP A 33 10.51 -22.52 -0.82
C TRP A 33 9.66 -21.70 -1.78
N ASN A 34 8.41 -22.12 -2.02
CA ASN A 34 7.50 -21.45 -2.94
C ASN A 34 7.15 -20.03 -2.47
N ALA A 35 6.93 -19.84 -1.17
CA ALA A 35 6.58 -18.54 -0.61
C ALA A 35 7.77 -17.57 -0.57
N CYS A 36 8.99 -18.08 -0.39
CA CYS A 36 10.19 -17.26 -0.28
C CYS A 36 10.93 -17.04 -1.61
N GLN A 37 10.49 -17.65 -2.71
CA GLN A 37 11.12 -17.56 -4.03
C GLN A 37 11.41 -16.12 -4.52
N PRO A 38 10.54 -15.12 -4.26
CA PRO A 38 10.80 -13.72 -4.66
C PRO A 38 11.91 -13.01 -3.87
N PHE A 39 12.34 -13.58 -2.74
CA PHE A 39 13.32 -12.96 -1.84
C PHE A 39 14.69 -13.62 -1.98
N GLU A 40 15.71 -12.96 -1.44
CA GLU A 40 17.09 -13.45 -1.41
C GLU A 40 17.36 -14.24 -0.11
N LEU A 41 18.21 -15.27 -0.16
CA LEU A 41 18.51 -16.13 1.00
C LEU A 41 19.08 -15.34 2.20
N SER A 42 19.90 -14.32 1.91
CA SER A 42 20.46 -13.43 2.93
C SER A 42 19.38 -12.64 3.68
N GLN A 43 18.34 -12.18 2.97
CA GLN A 43 17.21 -11.47 3.56
C GLN A 43 16.39 -12.40 4.47
N ILE A 44 16.15 -13.64 4.02
CA ILE A 44 15.41 -14.63 4.81
C ILE A 44 16.15 -14.96 6.10
N ARG A 45 17.48 -15.13 6.04
CA ARG A 45 18.30 -15.35 7.24
C ARG A 45 18.17 -14.20 8.24
N GLN A 46 18.22 -12.96 7.76
CA GLN A 46 18.04 -11.78 8.62
C GLN A 46 16.63 -11.70 9.20
N ALA A 47 15.60 -12.04 8.41
CA ALA A 47 14.22 -12.06 8.87
C ALA A 47 13.97 -13.13 9.94
N MET A 48 14.55 -14.33 9.79
CA MET A 48 14.51 -15.39 10.79
C MET A 48 15.20 -14.95 12.09
N GLN A 49 16.37 -14.32 11.98
CA GLN A 49 17.08 -13.80 13.14
C GLN A 49 16.24 -12.75 13.88
N ARG A 50 15.61 -11.82 13.15
CA ARG A 50 14.71 -10.82 13.73
C ARG A 50 13.52 -11.47 14.43
N HIS A 51 12.90 -12.47 13.83
CA HIS A 51 11.79 -13.22 14.45
C HIS A 51 12.22 -13.88 15.75
N ALA A 52 13.38 -14.56 15.76
CA ALA A 52 13.90 -15.23 16.95
C ALA A 52 14.21 -14.26 18.10
N THR A 53 14.56 -13.01 17.79
CA THR A 53 14.83 -11.96 18.78
C THR A 53 13.62 -11.11 19.17
N ASP A 54 12.46 -11.30 18.51
CA ASP A 54 11.23 -10.56 18.84
C ASP A 54 10.60 -11.15 20.11
N ALA A 55 10.48 -10.34 21.16
CA ALA A 55 9.95 -10.78 22.46
C ALA A 55 8.47 -11.22 22.40
N GLU A 56 7.68 -10.67 21.48
CA GLU A 56 6.24 -10.95 21.36
C GLU A 56 5.97 -12.14 20.42
N HIS A 57 6.61 -12.16 19.25
CA HIS A 57 6.35 -13.17 18.21
C HIS A 57 7.35 -14.33 18.22
N GLY A 58 8.56 -14.13 18.75
CA GLY A 58 9.65 -15.11 18.76
C GLY A 58 9.45 -16.28 19.73
N ARG A 59 8.44 -16.20 20.61
CA ARG A 59 8.02 -17.30 21.50
C ARG A 59 7.46 -18.52 20.76
N PHE A 60 7.03 -18.36 19.52
CA PHE A 60 6.46 -19.43 18.69
C PHE A 60 7.31 -19.64 17.43
N ALA A 61 7.25 -20.88 16.92
CA ALA A 61 7.91 -21.23 15.66
C ALA A 61 7.44 -20.28 14.54
N PRO A 62 8.36 -19.73 13.73
CA PRO A 62 8.01 -18.81 12.67
C PRO A 62 7.10 -19.51 11.67
N ARG A 63 6.01 -18.85 11.29
CA ARG A 63 5.23 -19.27 10.13
C ARG A 63 5.75 -18.57 8.90
N VAL A 64 5.48 -19.15 7.72
CA VAL A 64 5.79 -18.52 6.43
C VAL A 64 5.27 -17.09 6.38
N ALA A 65 4.05 -16.85 6.87
CA ALA A 65 3.44 -15.53 6.92
C ALA A 65 4.19 -14.52 7.80
N ASP A 66 4.81 -14.96 8.91
CA ASP A 66 5.56 -14.08 9.80
C ASP A 66 6.86 -13.60 9.13
N VAL A 67 7.55 -14.51 8.46
CA VAL A 67 8.79 -14.18 7.74
C VAL A 67 8.50 -13.32 6.52
N VAL A 68 7.45 -13.63 5.76
CA VAL A 68 7.00 -12.77 4.65
C VAL A 68 6.60 -11.39 5.16
N ARG A 69 5.97 -11.29 6.34
CA ARG A 69 5.64 -10.01 6.98
C ARG A 69 6.89 -9.20 7.34
N ILE A 70 7.92 -9.84 7.90
CA ILE A 70 9.20 -9.18 8.23
C ILE A 70 9.95 -8.76 6.95
N LEU A 71 9.92 -9.58 5.90
CA LEU A 71 10.61 -9.34 4.64
C LEU A 71 9.95 -8.24 3.80
N ALA A 72 8.62 -8.28 3.67
CA ALA A 72 7.88 -7.30 2.89
C ALA A 72 7.68 -5.97 3.63
N GLY A 73 7.94 -5.95 4.95
CA GLY A 73 7.49 -4.90 5.85
C GLY A 73 5.98 -4.99 6.09
N THR A 74 5.53 -4.54 7.26
CA THR A 74 4.09 -4.52 7.53
C THR A 74 3.40 -3.49 6.64
N ALA A 75 2.16 -3.75 6.21
CA ALA A 75 1.38 -2.73 5.50
C ALA A 75 1.24 -1.44 6.34
N ALA A 76 1.32 -1.57 7.66
CA ALA A 76 1.35 -0.45 8.59
C ALA A 76 2.62 0.41 8.49
N GLU A 77 3.80 -0.22 8.44
CA GLU A 77 5.08 0.49 8.25
C GLU A 77 5.14 1.19 6.89
N ARG A 78 4.72 0.50 5.81
CA ARG A 78 4.66 1.12 4.48
C ARG A 78 3.74 2.33 4.44
N ALA A 79 2.57 2.22 5.06
CA ALA A 79 1.63 3.33 5.18
C ALA A 79 2.21 4.50 5.99
N ALA A 80 2.94 4.23 7.06
CA ALA A 80 3.60 5.27 7.86
C ALA A 80 4.71 6.00 7.09
N LEU A 81 5.54 5.27 6.32
CA LEU A 81 6.56 5.86 5.46
C LEU A 81 5.94 6.67 4.31
N ALA A 82 4.86 6.16 3.71
CA ALA A 82 4.09 6.86 2.69
C ALA A 82 3.48 8.16 3.24
N TRP A 83 2.98 8.13 4.48
CA TRP A 83 2.51 9.34 5.16
C TRP A 83 3.63 10.35 5.38
N GLY A 84 4.81 9.90 5.83
CA GLY A 84 5.98 10.77 5.99
C GLY A 84 6.35 11.50 4.70
N LYS A 85 6.40 10.79 3.56
CA LYS A 85 6.61 11.40 2.24
C LYS A 85 5.50 12.40 1.88
N THR A 86 4.25 12.06 2.19
CA THR A 86 3.08 12.92 1.91
C THR A 86 3.15 14.20 2.73
N LEU A 87 3.52 14.11 4.01
CA LEU A 87 3.66 15.25 4.91
C LEU A 87 4.80 16.19 4.48
N GLU A 88 5.95 15.63 4.08
CA GLU A 88 7.07 16.40 3.55
C GLU A 88 6.68 17.12 2.24
N ALA A 89 5.95 16.44 1.35
CA ALA A 89 5.39 17.01 0.13
C ALA A 89 4.40 18.15 0.42
N MET A 90 3.56 18.00 1.43
CA MET A 90 2.59 19.04 1.84
C MET A 90 3.31 20.32 2.25
N GLY A 91 4.41 20.20 3.01
CA GLY A 91 5.18 21.35 3.49
C GLY A 91 6.07 21.99 2.42
N SER A 92 6.61 21.21 1.48
CA SER A 92 7.56 21.69 0.47
C SER A 92 6.89 22.18 -0.82
N VAL A 93 5.87 21.47 -1.31
CA VAL A 93 5.21 21.76 -2.60
C VAL A 93 3.95 22.61 -2.43
N GLY A 94 3.17 22.31 -1.38
CA GLY A 94 1.93 23.03 -1.06
C GLY A 94 0.71 22.65 -1.94
N ALA A 95 -0.42 23.30 -1.64
CA ALA A 95 -1.76 22.93 -2.16
C ALA A 95 -2.05 23.35 -3.61
N TYR A 96 -1.25 24.24 -4.19
CA TYR A 96 -1.53 24.88 -5.48
C TYR A 96 -0.84 24.21 -6.67
N THR A 97 0.07 23.28 -6.39
CA THR A 97 0.87 22.60 -7.41
C THR A 97 0.39 21.16 -7.54
N ASP A 98 0.41 20.67 -8.77
CA ASP A 98 0.11 19.27 -9.07
C ASP A 98 1.23 18.35 -8.61
N VAL A 99 0.86 17.24 -7.98
CA VAL A 99 1.84 16.29 -7.44
C VAL A 99 1.62 14.88 -7.97
N VAL A 100 2.74 14.20 -8.23
CA VAL A 100 2.78 12.78 -8.60
C VAL A 100 3.78 12.07 -7.71
N PHE A 101 3.30 11.12 -6.93
CA PHE A 101 4.12 10.26 -6.07
C PHE A 101 4.66 9.02 -6.79
N ASP A 102 5.71 8.42 -6.23
CA ASP A 102 6.28 7.15 -6.69
C ASP A 102 5.48 5.89 -6.33
N ASP A 103 4.37 6.07 -5.58
CA ASP A 103 3.45 5.02 -5.13
C ASP A 103 2.00 5.35 -5.55
N PRO A 104 1.34 4.49 -6.35
CA PRO A 104 -0.06 4.68 -6.74
C PRO A 104 -1.03 4.59 -5.55
N ALA A 105 -0.69 3.86 -4.47
CA ALA A 105 -1.54 3.75 -3.29
C ALA A 105 -1.67 5.09 -2.55
N ILE A 106 -0.66 5.96 -2.62
CA ILE A 106 -0.72 7.32 -2.08
C ILE A 106 -1.78 8.15 -2.82
N HIS A 107 -1.82 8.05 -4.16
CA HIS A 107 -2.79 8.78 -4.97
C HIS A 107 -4.23 8.37 -4.65
N ALA A 108 -4.47 7.05 -4.54
CA ALA A 108 -5.77 6.53 -4.16
C ALA A 108 -6.17 6.96 -2.74
N ALA A 109 -5.25 6.91 -1.78
CA ALA A 109 -5.51 7.31 -0.40
C ALA A 109 -5.79 8.82 -0.27
N VAL A 110 -5.01 9.68 -0.94
CA VAL A 110 -5.24 11.13 -0.96
C VAL A 110 -6.57 11.47 -1.62
N GLN A 111 -6.93 10.78 -2.71
CA GLN A 111 -8.23 10.97 -3.35
C GLN A 111 -9.40 10.67 -2.41
N ASP A 112 -9.29 9.61 -1.59
CA ASP A 112 -10.32 9.24 -0.60
C ASP A 112 -10.44 10.25 0.55
N LEU A 113 -9.36 10.98 0.85
CA LEU A 113 -9.33 12.03 1.87
C LEU A 113 -9.87 13.37 1.35
N GLY A 114 -10.37 13.43 0.11
CA GLY A 114 -10.90 14.64 -0.50
C GLY A 114 -9.91 15.37 -1.41
N GLY A 115 -8.82 14.72 -1.80
CA GLY A 115 -7.84 15.24 -2.75
C GLY A 115 -6.72 16.06 -2.11
N TRP A 116 -5.73 16.40 -2.93
CA TRP A 116 -4.50 17.06 -2.47
C TRP A 116 -4.72 18.41 -1.80
N PRO A 117 -5.56 19.32 -2.33
CA PRO A 117 -5.75 20.62 -1.68
C PRO A 117 -6.40 20.52 -0.31
N LYS A 118 -7.32 19.57 -0.12
CA LYS A 118 -7.98 19.34 1.18
C LYS A 118 -6.97 18.83 2.20
N VAL A 119 -6.14 17.86 1.80
CA VAL A 119 -5.06 17.31 2.64
C VAL A 119 -4.07 18.41 3.04
N CYS A 120 -3.59 19.23 2.09
CA CYS A 120 -2.65 20.32 2.36
C CYS A 120 -3.19 21.43 3.27
N ARG A 121 -4.50 21.68 3.25
CA ARG A 121 -5.16 22.74 4.04
C ARG A 121 -5.71 22.24 5.38
N THR A 122 -5.45 20.99 5.73
CA THR A 122 -5.94 20.47 7.02
C THR A 122 -5.16 21.11 8.16
N ASP A 123 -5.87 21.47 9.22
CA ASP A 123 -5.29 22.09 10.41
C ASP A 123 -4.33 21.13 11.15
N LEU A 124 -3.34 21.69 11.82
CA LEU A 124 -2.33 20.93 12.55
C LEU A 124 -2.92 20.07 13.68
N SER A 125 -4.04 20.51 14.27
CA SER A 125 -4.79 19.78 15.30
C SER A 125 -5.46 18.52 14.75
N GLU A 126 -5.86 18.52 13.48
CA GLU A 126 -6.54 17.41 12.82
C GLU A 126 -5.56 16.45 12.12
N LEU A 127 -4.28 16.84 12.03
CA LEU A 127 -3.25 16.10 11.30
C LEU A 127 -3.08 14.66 11.79
N GLY A 128 -3.22 14.41 13.10
CA GLY A 128 -3.15 13.06 13.65
C GLY A 128 -4.31 12.16 13.19
N TYR A 129 -5.52 12.71 13.09
CA TYR A 129 -6.67 11.98 12.56
C TYR A 129 -6.53 11.75 11.05
N LEU A 130 -6.06 12.77 10.32
CA LEU A 130 -5.79 12.67 8.89
C LEU A 130 -4.74 11.59 8.60
N GLN A 131 -3.65 11.55 9.37
CA GLN A 131 -2.63 10.51 9.31
C GLN A 131 -3.24 9.12 9.50
N HIS A 132 -4.09 8.95 10.51
CA HIS A 132 -4.74 7.67 10.78
C HIS A 132 -5.59 7.21 9.59
N ARG A 133 -6.47 8.08 9.08
CA ARG A 133 -7.33 7.81 7.91
C ARG A 133 -6.54 7.52 6.65
N PHE A 134 -5.45 8.27 6.42
CA PHE A 134 -4.52 8.00 5.34
C PHE A 134 -3.90 6.61 5.47
N CYS A 135 -3.39 6.27 6.66
CA CYS A 135 -2.74 4.98 6.88
C CYS A 135 -3.71 3.82 6.69
N GLU A 136 -4.96 3.94 7.16
CA GLU A 136 -5.99 2.92 6.94
C GLU A 136 -6.31 2.73 5.46
N SER A 137 -6.49 3.85 4.73
CA SER A 137 -6.78 3.83 3.30
C SER A 137 -5.63 3.24 2.48
N HIS A 138 -4.39 3.67 2.75
CA HIS A 138 -3.18 3.16 2.09
C HIS A 138 -2.98 1.66 2.31
N ARG A 139 -3.23 1.16 3.55
CA ARG A 139 -3.18 -0.28 3.86
C ARG A 139 -4.16 -1.08 3.02
N ALA A 140 -5.36 -0.57 2.80
CA ALA A 140 -6.37 -1.23 1.98
C ALA A 140 -5.94 -1.38 0.51
N TYR A 141 -5.35 -0.34 -0.09
CA TYR A 141 -4.84 -0.40 -1.46
C TYR A 141 -3.64 -1.31 -1.61
N THR A 142 -2.71 -1.22 -0.66
CA THR A 142 -1.53 -2.06 -0.64
C THR A 142 -1.90 -3.55 -0.55
N GLY A 143 -2.94 -3.90 0.21
CA GLY A 143 -3.44 -5.28 0.30
C GLY A 143 -4.15 -5.79 -0.95
N ARG A 144 -4.77 -4.89 -1.73
CA ARG A 144 -5.53 -5.24 -2.95
C ARG A 144 -4.63 -5.46 -4.17
N GLY A 145 -3.47 -4.80 -4.23
CA GLY A 145 -2.49 -4.93 -5.31
C GLY A 145 -2.82 -4.13 -6.57
N SER A 146 -3.96 -4.41 -7.23
CA SER A 146 -4.44 -3.67 -8.41
C SER A 146 -5.70 -2.86 -8.10
N PHE A 147 -5.71 -1.58 -8.45
CA PHE A 147 -6.79 -0.65 -8.18
C PHE A 147 -6.71 0.57 -9.10
N ASP A 148 -7.83 1.27 -9.26
CA ASP A 148 -7.89 2.54 -9.96
C ASP A 148 -7.35 3.68 -9.09
N TYR A 149 -6.59 4.59 -9.70
CA TYR A 149 -6.04 5.76 -9.03
C TYR A 149 -5.91 6.93 -10.02
N PRO A 150 -5.98 8.19 -9.54
CA PRO A 150 -5.77 9.34 -10.39
C PRO A 150 -4.29 9.42 -10.82
N ARG A 151 -4.05 9.70 -12.11
CA ARG A 151 -2.68 9.86 -12.67
C ARG A 151 -1.85 10.96 -12.01
N CYS A 152 -2.52 11.97 -11.50
CA CYS A 152 -1.93 13.14 -10.89
C CYS A 152 -2.90 13.68 -9.86
N LEU A 153 -2.38 14.11 -8.72
CA LEU A 153 -3.18 14.81 -7.74
C LEU A 153 -3.18 16.29 -8.08
N GLY A 154 -4.31 16.77 -8.59
CA GLY A 154 -4.47 18.16 -8.98
C GLY A 154 -4.41 19.11 -7.79
N GLY A 155 -3.58 20.14 -7.89
CA GLY A 155 -3.61 21.28 -6.98
C GLY A 155 -4.89 22.10 -7.17
N ASP A 156 -5.15 23.01 -6.22
CA ASP A 156 -6.27 23.95 -6.35
C ASP A 156 -5.89 25.09 -7.28
N ARG A 157 -5.90 24.80 -8.59
CA ARG A 157 -5.49 25.69 -9.67
C ARG A 157 -6.49 25.68 -10.81
N SER A 158 -6.39 26.70 -11.66
CA SER A 158 -7.16 26.74 -12.91
C SER A 158 -6.89 25.50 -13.79
N PRO A 159 -7.91 24.97 -14.48
CA PRO A 159 -7.75 23.84 -15.39
C PRO A 159 -6.73 24.10 -16.50
N ASP A 160 -6.06 23.06 -16.99
CA ASP A 160 -5.08 23.15 -18.08
C ASP A 160 -5.65 23.77 -19.37
N SER A 161 -6.95 23.59 -19.61
CA SER A 161 -7.64 24.17 -20.75
C SER A 161 -7.64 25.70 -20.74
N GLU A 162 -7.66 26.33 -19.58
CA GLU A 162 -7.59 27.79 -19.45
C GLU A 162 -6.18 28.31 -19.77
N TYR A 163 -5.13 27.61 -19.33
CA TYR A 163 -3.75 27.95 -19.70
C TYR A 163 -3.51 27.82 -21.20
N ALA A 164 -4.03 26.75 -21.81
CA ALA A 164 -3.94 26.52 -23.25
C ALA A 164 -4.67 27.59 -24.07
N LYS A 165 -5.83 28.08 -23.60
CA LYS A 165 -6.57 29.18 -24.24
C LYS A 165 -5.80 30.51 -24.19
N VAL A 166 -5.10 30.76 -23.09
CA VAL A 166 -4.33 32.00 -22.87
C VAL A 166 -2.90 31.90 -23.44
N GLY A 167 -2.50 30.74 -23.97
CA GLY A 167 -1.16 30.51 -24.52
C GLY A 167 -0.05 30.45 -23.46
N LEU A 168 -0.41 30.27 -22.19
CA LEU A 168 0.53 30.11 -21.09
C LEU A 168 0.99 28.65 -21.00
N PRO A 169 2.26 28.39 -20.67
CA PRO A 169 2.72 27.03 -20.45
C PRO A 169 1.96 26.40 -19.26
N PRO A 170 1.60 25.10 -19.34
CA PRO A 170 0.95 24.43 -18.23
C PRO A 170 1.86 24.46 -16.99
N PRO A 171 1.26 24.52 -15.79
CA PRO A 171 2.01 24.57 -14.54
C PRO A 171 2.87 23.33 -14.36
N ARG A 172 4.00 23.50 -13.66
CA ARG A 172 4.96 22.41 -13.44
C ARG A 172 4.36 21.37 -12.50
N ILE A 173 4.47 20.10 -12.88
CA ILE A 173 4.10 18.95 -12.03
C ILE A 173 5.30 18.58 -11.16
N ALA A 174 5.09 18.41 -9.86
CA ALA A 174 6.10 17.96 -8.93
C ALA A 174 6.10 16.43 -8.81
N PHE A 175 7.22 15.80 -9.18
CA PHE A 175 7.44 14.36 -8.98
C PHE A 175 8.10 14.13 -7.62
N ILE A 176 7.49 13.28 -6.79
CA ILE A 176 7.87 13.08 -5.39
C ILE A 176 8.40 11.66 -5.19
N GLY A 177 9.61 11.57 -4.63
CA GLY A 177 10.32 10.31 -4.44
C GLY A 177 11.12 9.90 -5.67
N ASN A 178 11.00 8.63 -6.09
CA ASN A 178 11.71 8.16 -7.28
C ASN A 178 11.04 8.64 -8.58
N ALA A 179 11.71 9.54 -9.31
CA ALA A 179 11.19 10.16 -10.53
C ALA A 179 10.78 9.17 -11.63
N GLN A 180 11.52 8.06 -11.82
CA GLN A 180 11.17 7.06 -12.82
C GLN A 180 9.88 6.32 -12.45
N ARG A 181 9.74 5.95 -11.18
CA ARG A 181 8.54 5.28 -10.67
C ARG A 181 7.32 6.21 -10.72
N ALA A 182 7.50 7.46 -10.33
CA ALA A 182 6.45 8.46 -10.37
C ALA A 182 5.97 8.71 -11.81
N ARG A 183 6.87 8.67 -12.80
CA ARG A 183 6.48 8.71 -14.21
C ARG A 183 5.63 7.50 -14.63
N LEU A 184 6.00 6.29 -14.21
CA LEU A 184 5.19 5.09 -14.47
C LEU A 184 3.79 5.18 -13.86
N VAL A 185 3.67 5.77 -12.66
CA VAL A 185 2.38 6.02 -12.01
C VAL A 185 1.56 7.03 -12.81
N TYR A 186 2.18 8.10 -13.30
CA TYR A 186 1.52 9.07 -14.16
C TYR A 186 0.99 8.43 -15.45
N ASP A 187 1.82 7.62 -16.12
CA ASP A 187 1.47 6.98 -17.38
C ASP A 187 0.41 5.87 -17.20
N GLY A 188 0.38 5.21 -16.03
CA GLY A 188 -0.56 4.13 -15.71
C GLY A 188 -1.86 4.57 -15.01
N GLY A 189 -1.95 5.84 -14.59
CA GLY A 189 -3.10 6.34 -13.85
C GLY A 189 -4.27 6.77 -14.72
N ASN A 190 -5.47 6.78 -14.14
CA ASN A 190 -6.67 7.22 -14.85
C ASN A 190 -6.76 8.75 -14.87
N ALA A 191 -7.06 9.33 -16.04
CA ALA A 191 -7.26 10.77 -16.21
C ALA A 191 -8.60 11.26 -15.61
N ALA A 192 -9.62 10.40 -15.53
CA ALA A 192 -10.96 10.73 -15.03
C ALA A 192 -11.13 10.55 -13.51
N GLY A 193 -10.03 10.25 -12.79
CA GLY A 193 -10.05 9.96 -11.36
C GLY A 193 -10.30 8.48 -11.05
N LYS A 194 -10.54 8.20 -9.77
CA LYS A 194 -10.62 6.82 -9.24
C LYS A 194 -11.96 6.13 -9.49
N ALA A 195 -13.07 6.86 -9.47
CA ALA A 195 -14.41 6.31 -9.68
C ALA A 195 -14.99 6.84 -11.00
N ALA A 196 -15.53 5.94 -11.82
CA ALA A 196 -16.25 6.31 -13.03
C ALA A 196 -17.63 6.89 -12.69
N VAL A 197 -17.66 8.15 -12.25
CA VAL A 197 -18.91 8.87 -12.01
C VAL A 197 -19.49 9.30 -13.36
N ARG A 198 -20.60 8.68 -13.78
CA ARG A 198 -21.32 9.04 -15.01
C ARG A 198 -22.51 9.91 -14.65
N PHE A 199 -22.54 11.11 -15.21
CA PHE A 199 -23.72 11.96 -15.16
C PHE A 199 -24.59 11.65 -16.38
N HIS A 200 -25.81 11.21 -16.13
CA HIS A 200 -26.82 11.01 -17.17
C HIS A 200 -27.84 12.14 -17.09
N ALA A 201 -28.07 12.83 -18.21
CA ALA A 201 -29.25 13.68 -18.32
C ALA A 201 -30.50 12.78 -18.25
N LEU A 202 -31.50 13.14 -17.43
CA LEU A 202 -32.74 12.37 -17.28
C LEU A 202 -33.41 12.06 -18.63
N GLN A 203 -33.36 12.99 -19.60
CA GLN A 203 -33.82 12.75 -20.98
C GLN A 203 -33.10 11.58 -21.67
N ALA A 204 -31.79 11.42 -21.46
CA ALA A 204 -30.99 10.36 -22.08
C ALA A 204 -31.26 8.98 -21.47
N LEU A 205 -31.65 8.92 -20.20
CA LEU A 205 -32.14 7.69 -19.54
C LEU A 205 -33.53 7.30 -20.06
N ALA A 206 -34.42 8.28 -20.29
CA ALA A 206 -35.77 8.04 -20.80
C ALA A 206 -35.76 7.51 -22.25
N ALA A 207 -34.88 8.02 -23.11
CA ALA A 207 -34.75 7.56 -24.50
C ALA A 207 -34.23 6.11 -24.63
N ALA A 208 -33.45 5.63 -23.65
CA ALA A 208 -32.99 4.24 -23.61
C ALA A 208 -34.06 3.26 -23.07
N GLY A 209 -35.12 3.77 -22.44
CA GLY A 209 -36.25 2.97 -21.93
C GLY A 209 -37.42 2.83 -22.90
N SER A 210 -37.47 3.58 -24.00
CA SER A 210 -38.52 3.44 -25.01
C SER A 210 -38.11 2.47 -26.11
N MET A 211 -38.48 1.20 -25.93
CA MET A 211 -38.61 0.25 -27.04
C MET A 211 -39.56 0.87 -28.10
N PRO A 212 -39.26 0.79 -29.41
CA PRO A 212 -40.13 1.40 -30.42
C PRO A 212 -41.53 0.77 -30.37
N PRO A 213 -42.61 1.56 -30.59
CA PRO A 213 -43.96 1.01 -30.62
C PRO A 213 -44.08 0.01 -31.77
N ALA A 214 -44.61 -1.17 -31.44
CA ALA A 214 -44.94 -2.22 -32.38
C ALA A 214 -45.82 -1.67 -33.51
N ALA A 215 -45.38 -1.91 -34.76
CA ALA A 215 -46.17 -1.60 -35.94
C ALA A 215 -47.54 -2.31 -35.90
N PRO A 216 -48.64 -1.65 -36.31
CA PRO A 216 -49.96 -2.25 -36.29
C PRO A 216 -50.08 -3.33 -37.38
N ARG A 217 -50.61 -4.49 -36.99
CA ARG A 217 -51.01 -5.59 -37.88
C ARG A 217 -52.48 -5.44 -38.28
N SER A 218 -52.74 -5.35 -39.58
CA SER A 218 -53.92 -5.83 -40.32
C SER A 218 -53.68 -5.43 -41.79
N GLU A 219 -53.90 -6.23 -42.83
CA GLU A 219 -55.03 -7.10 -43.11
C GLU A 219 -54.64 -8.30 -44.01
N VAL A 220 -55.59 -9.23 -44.05
CA VAL A 220 -55.66 -10.53 -44.72
C VAL A 220 -56.00 -10.38 -46.20
N GLU A 221 -55.45 -11.24 -47.07
CA GLU A 221 -56.17 -11.84 -48.22
C GLU A 221 -55.47 -13.18 -48.61
N PRO A 222 -56.21 -14.20 -49.10
CA PRO A 222 -55.74 -15.57 -49.22
C PRO A 222 -55.33 -15.94 -50.65
N GLY A 223 -54.47 -16.94 -50.82
CA GLY A 223 -54.27 -17.54 -52.14
C GLY A 223 -53.05 -18.43 -52.31
N ASN A 224 -53.32 -19.73 -52.43
CA ASN A 224 -52.61 -20.70 -53.26
C ASN A 224 -51.40 -21.47 -52.66
N GLU A 225 -51.73 -22.62 -52.07
CA GLU A 225 -51.25 -23.96 -52.45
C GLU A 225 -49.87 -24.09 -53.15
N ALA A 226 -48.89 -24.67 -52.44
CA ALA A 226 -48.34 -25.99 -52.77
C ALA A 226 -46.93 -26.23 -52.17
N ALA A 227 -46.76 -27.46 -51.66
CA ALA A 227 -45.53 -28.27 -51.63
C ALA A 227 -44.56 -28.24 -50.40
N ARG A 228 -44.64 -29.35 -49.62
CA ARG A 228 -43.55 -30.29 -49.22
C ARG A 228 -42.56 -29.90 -48.08
N VAL A 229 -42.87 -30.29 -46.82
CA VAL A 229 -42.29 -31.39 -45.96
C VAL A 229 -40.75 -31.65 -46.02
N PRO A 230 -39.99 -32.06 -44.94
CA PRO A 230 -39.75 -31.54 -43.58
C PRO A 230 -38.24 -31.75 -43.11
N LEU A 231 -37.97 -31.91 -41.80
CA LEU A 231 -36.70 -32.21 -41.07
C LEU A 231 -35.87 -30.95 -40.70
N ASP A 232 -35.36 -30.74 -39.49
CA ASP A 232 -35.00 -31.66 -38.41
C ASP A 232 -35.01 -30.91 -37.05
N ALA A 233 -35.31 -31.62 -35.97
CA ALA A 233 -35.18 -31.16 -34.58
C ALA A 233 -33.76 -31.52 -34.06
N PRO A 234 -33.23 -30.95 -32.95
CA PRO A 234 -33.69 -31.44 -31.65
C PRO A 234 -33.76 -30.41 -30.50
N ARG A 235 -34.85 -30.57 -29.76
CA ARG A 235 -35.13 -30.45 -28.33
C ARG A 235 -33.99 -30.11 -27.33
N ALA A 236 -34.18 -28.98 -26.65
CA ALA A 236 -34.08 -28.68 -25.21
C ALA A 236 -32.99 -29.30 -24.30
N ALA A 237 -32.24 -28.42 -23.63
CA ALA A 237 -31.71 -28.65 -22.28
C ALA A 237 -32.01 -27.43 -21.39
N ALA A 238 -32.78 -27.66 -20.33
CA ALA A 238 -33.22 -26.69 -19.34
C ALA A 238 -32.08 -26.33 -18.36
N GLN A 239 -32.02 -25.05 -17.96
CA GLN A 239 -31.13 -24.56 -16.90
C GLN A 239 -31.68 -24.88 -15.49
N PRO A 240 -30.85 -25.28 -14.52
CA PRO A 240 -31.29 -25.54 -13.15
C PRO A 240 -31.47 -24.23 -12.33
N PRO A 241 -32.40 -24.19 -11.36
CA PRO A 241 -32.68 -22.99 -10.57
C PRO A 241 -31.69 -22.78 -9.40
N LEU A 242 -31.42 -21.50 -9.10
CA LEU A 242 -30.55 -21.00 -8.03
C LEU A 242 -31.06 -21.30 -6.61
N PRO A 243 -30.17 -21.53 -5.61
CA PRO A 243 -30.58 -21.79 -4.23
C PRO A 243 -30.92 -20.51 -3.43
N ARG A 244 -31.97 -20.61 -2.59
CA ARG A 244 -32.47 -19.55 -1.70
C ARG A 244 -31.57 -19.33 -0.47
N PRO A 245 -31.56 -18.10 0.12
CA PRO A 245 -30.74 -17.79 1.29
C PRO A 245 -31.26 -18.45 2.57
N ARG A 246 -30.34 -19.03 3.36
CA ARG A 246 -30.62 -19.66 4.66
C ARG A 246 -30.79 -18.62 5.77
N SER A 247 -31.77 -18.88 6.62
CA SER A 247 -32.21 -18.11 7.78
C SER A 247 -31.10 -17.83 8.80
N THR A 248 -31.00 -16.56 9.20
CA THR A 248 -30.18 -16.05 10.30
C THR A 248 -30.65 -16.63 11.63
N GLN A 249 -29.82 -17.43 12.31
CA GLN A 249 -30.01 -17.72 13.74
C GLN A 249 -29.13 -16.78 14.57
N ALA A 250 -29.76 -16.15 15.56
CA ALA A 250 -29.13 -15.22 16.48
C ALA A 250 -28.17 -15.96 17.44
N ILE A 251 -26.91 -15.54 17.48
CA ILE A 251 -25.92 -16.01 18.46
C ILE A 251 -26.05 -15.12 19.70
N THR A 252 -26.60 -15.67 20.78
CA THR A 252 -26.59 -15.05 22.11
C THR A 252 -25.18 -15.08 22.68
N VAL A 253 -24.55 -13.92 22.82
CA VAL A 253 -23.24 -13.76 23.47
C VAL A 253 -23.42 -13.73 24.99
N ARG A 254 -22.83 -14.70 25.67
CA ARG A 254 -22.74 -14.79 27.14
C ARG A 254 -21.57 -13.91 27.64
N PRO A 255 -21.74 -13.06 28.67
CA PRO A 255 -20.66 -12.19 29.14
C PRO A 255 -19.58 -12.96 29.91
N PRO A 256 -18.31 -12.56 29.82
CA PRO A 256 -17.21 -13.21 30.55
C PRO A 256 -17.21 -12.82 32.03
N HIS A 257 -17.02 -13.82 32.90
CA HIS A 257 -16.76 -13.64 34.32
C HIS A 257 -15.43 -12.90 34.53
N ALA A 258 -15.47 -11.82 35.31
CA ALA A 258 -14.27 -11.17 35.83
C ALA A 258 -13.67 -12.05 36.93
N THR A 259 -12.43 -12.49 36.76
CA THR A 259 -11.62 -13.07 37.84
C THR A 259 -10.36 -12.25 37.96
N THR A 260 -10.37 -11.33 38.94
CA THR A 260 -9.24 -10.50 39.33
C THR A 260 -8.25 -11.35 40.14
N PRO A 261 -6.97 -11.45 39.78
CA PRO A 261 -5.96 -11.94 40.71
C PRO A 261 -5.59 -10.80 41.66
N ALA A 262 -5.79 -11.02 42.96
CA ALA A 262 -5.34 -10.12 44.02
C ALA A 262 -3.81 -10.02 44.02
N MET A 263 -3.28 -8.81 43.81
CA MET A 263 -1.86 -8.52 43.96
C MET A 263 -1.48 -8.47 45.45
N ASP A 264 -0.42 -9.21 45.77
CA ASP A 264 0.18 -9.33 47.09
C ASP A 264 0.72 -7.97 47.58
N ARG A 265 0.24 -7.53 48.76
CA ARG A 265 0.62 -6.28 49.45
C ARG A 265 2.10 -6.25 49.84
N ALA A 266 2.82 -7.37 49.79
CA ALA A 266 4.27 -7.42 50.02
C ALA A 266 5.08 -6.76 48.89
N ALA A 267 4.65 -6.87 47.62
CA ALA A 267 5.38 -6.32 46.48
C ALA A 267 5.29 -4.78 46.40
N LEU A 268 4.17 -4.19 46.84
CA LEU A 268 3.96 -2.74 46.87
C LEU A 268 4.78 -2.03 47.96
N ARG A 269 5.24 -2.73 49.01
CA ARG A 269 6.13 -2.13 50.03
C ARG A 269 7.59 -2.09 49.62
N ALA A 270 8.03 -2.91 48.66
CA ALA A 270 9.43 -2.94 48.20
C ALA A 270 9.77 -1.84 47.19
N LEU A 271 8.78 -1.24 46.52
CA LEU A 271 8.97 -0.15 45.56
C LEU A 271 8.94 1.26 46.19
N ALA A 272 8.60 1.37 47.48
CA ALA A 272 8.45 2.65 48.18
C ALA A 272 9.68 3.07 49.02
N SER A 273 10.79 2.32 48.99
CA SER A 273 11.99 2.59 49.80
C SER A 273 13.20 3.14 49.02
N ALA A 274 13.05 3.47 47.73
CA ALA A 274 14.10 4.14 46.96
C ALA A 274 13.88 5.66 46.97
N GLY A 275 14.55 6.36 47.88
CA GLY A 275 14.59 7.82 47.93
C GLY A 275 15.38 8.45 46.77
N PRO A 276 15.18 9.75 46.50
CA PRO A 276 15.62 10.41 45.25
C PRO A 276 17.11 10.77 45.27
N LEU A 277 17.82 10.44 44.18
CA LEU A 277 19.18 10.92 43.91
C LEU A 277 19.12 12.25 43.16
N ALA A 278 19.79 13.24 43.76
CA ALA A 278 19.81 14.63 43.37
C ALA A 278 20.48 14.90 42.00
N ALA A 279 19.95 15.94 41.35
CA ALA A 279 20.40 16.49 40.09
C ALA A 279 21.80 17.15 40.17
N ALA A 280 22.64 16.91 39.16
CA ALA A 280 23.81 17.73 38.85
C ALA A 280 23.72 18.19 37.38
N ALA A 281 23.50 19.48 37.21
CA ALA A 281 23.41 20.16 35.92
C ALA A 281 24.81 20.29 35.29
N ALA A 282 24.95 19.84 34.04
CA ALA A 282 26.12 20.09 33.21
C ALA A 282 25.75 21.07 32.08
N THR A 283 26.28 22.28 32.17
CA THR A 283 26.20 23.34 31.16
C THR A 283 27.18 23.05 30.00
N PRO A 284 26.79 23.17 28.72
CA PRO A 284 27.72 23.02 27.60
C PRO A 284 28.54 24.30 27.36
N PRO A 285 29.85 24.22 27.04
CA PRO A 285 30.63 25.39 26.68
C PRO A 285 30.39 25.81 25.22
N ARG A 286 30.32 27.13 25.01
CA ARG A 286 30.23 27.80 23.70
C ARG A 286 31.54 27.63 22.89
N PRO A 287 31.47 27.55 21.54
CA PRO A 287 32.67 27.53 20.70
C PRO A 287 33.16 28.96 20.45
N GLY A 288 34.23 29.34 21.15
CA GLY A 288 34.96 30.59 20.95
C GLY A 288 36.36 30.29 20.41
N ALA A 289 36.62 30.84 19.21
CA ALA A 289 37.87 30.92 18.48
C ALA A 289 39.18 30.75 19.28
N LEU A 290 39.99 29.77 18.88
CA LEU A 290 41.45 29.91 18.92
C LEU A 290 42.03 29.63 17.53
N ARG A 291 42.64 30.68 16.97
CA ARG A 291 43.39 30.74 15.72
C ARG A 291 44.88 30.62 16.06
N ALA A 292 45.63 30.01 15.14
CA ALA A 292 47.11 29.93 15.06
C ALA A 292 47.78 28.99 16.08
N ALA A 293 48.77 28.16 15.73
CA ALA A 293 49.77 28.31 14.68
C ALA A 293 50.37 26.95 14.22
N THR A 294 50.94 26.96 13.01
CA THR A 294 52.12 26.19 12.53
C THR A 294 52.04 24.66 12.61
N GLY A 295 52.03 23.87 11.53
CA GLY A 295 52.60 24.03 10.19
C GLY A 295 53.50 22.81 9.96
N VAL A 296 53.27 22.01 8.90
CA VAL A 296 54.25 21.12 8.24
C VAL A 296 53.64 20.57 6.94
N ARG A 297 54.15 21.12 5.83
CA ARG A 297 54.40 20.64 4.46
C ARG A 297 53.66 19.39 3.93
N GLN A 298 52.91 19.59 2.85
CA GLN A 298 52.55 18.57 1.85
C GLN A 298 53.70 18.36 0.84
N PRO A 299 53.91 17.14 0.31
CA PRO A 299 54.83 16.91 -0.79
C PRO A 299 54.14 17.07 -2.16
N THR A 300 54.84 17.78 -3.04
CA THR A 300 54.59 17.97 -4.47
C THR A 300 54.72 16.64 -5.23
N ALA A 301 53.69 16.25 -5.99
CA ALA A 301 53.77 15.19 -6.99
C ALA A 301 53.98 15.80 -8.38
N GLN A 302 55.08 15.39 -8.99
CA GLN A 302 55.69 15.89 -10.22
C GLN A 302 55.22 15.04 -11.39
N ALA A 303 54.75 15.67 -12.47
CA ALA A 303 54.38 15.00 -13.72
C ALA A 303 55.63 14.70 -14.57
N PRO A 304 55.70 13.55 -15.27
CA PRO A 304 56.83 13.23 -16.13
C PRO A 304 56.67 13.82 -17.53
N GLN A 305 57.72 14.49 -18.01
CA GLN A 305 57.92 14.87 -19.40
C GLN A 305 58.37 13.66 -20.23
N THR A 306 57.81 13.51 -21.43
CA THR A 306 58.24 12.56 -22.45
C THR A 306 59.07 13.32 -23.50
N PRO A 307 60.23 12.82 -23.96
CA PRO A 307 61.01 13.44 -25.03
C PRO A 307 60.68 12.83 -26.39
N MET A 308 60.74 13.62 -27.47
CA MET A 308 61.06 13.20 -28.85
C MET A 308 60.99 14.40 -29.82
N HIS A 309 62.15 15.03 -30.05
CA HIS A 309 62.86 15.24 -31.33
C HIS A 309 63.69 16.51 -31.32
#